data_AF-A0A1E7F8J5-F1
#
_entry.id   AF-A0A1E7F8J5-F1
#
_cell.length_a   1.000
_cell.length_b   1.000
_cell.length_c   1.000
_cell.angle_alpha   90.00
_cell.angle_beta   90.00
_cell.angle_gamma   90.00
#
_symmetry.space_group_name_H-M   'P 1'
#
loop_
_entity.id
_entity.type
_entity.pdbx_description
1 polymer ?
#
loop_
_entity_poly.entity_id
_entity_poly.type
_entity_poly.pdbx_seq_one_letter_code
_entity_poly.pdbx_strand_id
1 'polypeptide(L)'
;MTATTTTTAAETPDNNKKQIEVVIEKSKKVDTNNNAFAAITAAADNNEDDDVEDIASLSVGGIFRGVAAAARTKAVLAKTAVRTIGGTRSLAFASEGAVAGAKIMPSWMFYGAWSISGLAIAADITTRTWDAPPDKEKETALYWTVFHIPASLVVPAVIIHKIVHTVEHALENPPKKSTSTSFSFSSLVKHIPIRYQPFIPVGAAMLSIIPVVPAVDYTAEIIMEPTLGNYLGLEFHHHHHHHQDAHDEEDNDKKKEL
;
A
#
# COMPACT_ATOMS: atom_id res chain seq x y z
N MET A 1 30.39 47.72 -36.92
CA MET A 1 30.70 46.29 -36.70
C MET A 1 29.43 45.64 -36.20
N THR A 2 28.71 44.96 -37.09
CA THR A 2 27.35 44.45 -36.85
C THR A 2 27.48 42.94 -36.67
N ALA A 3 27.24 42.44 -35.46
CA ALA A 3 27.32 41.01 -35.16
C ALA A 3 25.98 40.35 -35.50
N THR A 4 26.01 39.44 -36.47
CA THR A 4 24.88 38.59 -36.86
C THR A 4 24.90 37.33 -35.98
N THR A 5 23.88 37.17 -35.14
CA THR A 5 23.72 35.99 -34.29
C THR A 5 22.88 34.95 -35.02
N THR A 6 23.51 33.86 -35.46
CA THR A 6 22.84 32.71 -36.08
C THR A 6 22.27 31.81 -34.98
N THR A 7 20.94 31.64 -34.95
CA THR A 7 20.24 30.74 -34.03
C THR A 7 20.14 29.35 -34.66
N THR A 8 20.89 28.38 -34.14
CA THR A 8 20.80 26.97 -34.51
C THR A 8 19.67 26.32 -33.71
N ALA A 9 18.65 25.80 -34.39
CA ALA A 9 17.57 25.03 -33.78
C ALA A 9 18.12 23.68 -33.33
N ALA A 10 18.07 23.42 -32.02
CA ALA A 10 18.45 22.14 -31.43
C ALA A 10 17.30 21.13 -31.62
N GLU A 11 17.61 20.02 -32.29
CA GLU A 11 16.73 18.84 -32.35
C GLU A 11 16.45 18.33 -30.94
N THR A 12 15.16 18.17 -30.64
CA THR A 12 14.69 17.62 -29.36
C THR A 12 14.79 16.10 -29.42
N PRO A 13 15.49 15.43 -28.47
CA PRO A 13 15.67 13.98 -28.50
C PRO A 13 14.34 13.24 -28.26
N ASP A 14 14.11 12.20 -29.05
CA ASP A 14 12.90 11.36 -29.16
C ASP A 14 12.59 10.50 -27.90
N ASN A 15 13.23 10.78 -26.76
CA ASN A 15 13.12 9.95 -25.54
C ASN A 15 11.85 10.21 -24.71
N ASN A 16 11.16 11.33 -24.96
CA ASN A 16 9.98 11.72 -24.17
C ASN A 16 8.72 10.95 -24.58
N LYS A 17 8.68 10.40 -25.80
CA LYS A 17 7.49 9.69 -26.29
C LYS A 17 7.26 8.37 -25.54
N LYS A 18 8.32 7.64 -25.21
CA LYS A 18 8.25 6.39 -24.44
C LYS A 18 7.85 6.62 -22.98
N GLN A 19 8.25 7.74 -22.36
CA GLN A 19 7.84 8.01 -20.97
C GLN A 19 6.36 8.36 -20.85
N ILE A 20 5.78 8.99 -21.86
CA ILE A 20 4.35 9.35 -21.86
C ILE A 20 3.46 8.11 -22.01
N GLU A 21 3.84 7.12 -22.82
CA GLU A 21 3.08 5.86 -22.94
C GLU A 21 3.06 5.04 -21.64
N VAL A 22 4.18 4.98 -20.91
CA VAL A 22 4.25 4.26 -19.63
C VAL A 22 3.37 4.89 -18.55
N VAL A 23 3.21 6.23 -18.57
CA VAL A 23 2.34 6.95 -17.62
C VAL A 23 0.86 6.69 -17.95
N ILE A 24 0.49 6.63 -19.23
CA ILE A 24 -0.89 6.35 -19.67
C ILE A 24 -1.31 4.92 -19.32
N GLU A 25 -0.41 3.94 -19.47
CA GLU A 25 -0.70 2.53 -19.15
C GLU A 25 -0.82 2.31 -17.63
N LYS A 26 0.01 2.97 -16.82
CA LYS A 26 -0.14 2.95 -15.36
C LYS A 26 -1.44 3.61 -14.88
N SER A 27 -1.91 4.65 -15.56
CA SER A 27 -3.18 5.32 -15.22
C SER A 27 -4.39 4.41 -15.46
N LYS A 28 -4.42 3.65 -16.56
CA LYS A 28 -5.49 2.65 -16.83
C LYS A 28 -5.56 1.53 -15.77
N LYS A 29 -4.42 1.15 -15.18
CA LYS A 29 -4.37 0.10 -14.15
C LYS A 29 -4.96 0.57 -12.82
N VAL A 30 -4.90 1.87 -12.52
CA VAL A 30 -5.48 2.46 -11.30
C VAL A 30 -7.02 2.49 -11.36
N ASP A 31 -7.61 2.75 -12.53
CA ASP A 31 -9.07 2.75 -12.69
C ASP A 31 -9.69 1.35 -12.52
N THR A 32 -8.92 0.29 -12.80
CA THR A 32 -9.40 -1.09 -12.66
C THR A 32 -9.59 -1.49 -11.19
N ASN A 33 -8.80 -0.92 -10.27
CA ASN A 33 -8.89 -1.23 -8.84
C ASN A 33 -10.07 -0.51 -8.15
N ASN A 34 -10.47 0.67 -8.65
CA ASN A 34 -11.63 1.40 -8.11
C ASN A 34 -12.96 0.71 -8.47
N ASN A 35 -13.03 0.06 -9.63
CA ASN A 35 -14.21 -0.74 -10.03
C ASN A 35 -14.38 -2.02 -9.20
N ALA A 36 -13.28 -2.61 -8.68
CA ALA A 36 -13.36 -3.77 -7.81
C ALA A 36 -14.00 -3.43 -6.45
N PHE A 37 -13.71 -2.26 -5.90
CA PHE A 37 -14.31 -1.81 -4.64
C PHE A 37 -15.82 -1.54 -4.79
N ALA A 38 -16.23 -0.85 -5.87
CA ALA A 38 -17.63 -0.61 -6.19
C ALA A 38 -18.43 -1.91 -6.44
N ALA A 39 -17.83 -2.91 -7.07
CA ALA A 39 -18.45 -4.23 -7.27
C ALA A 39 -18.63 -5.01 -5.97
N ILE A 40 -17.71 -4.88 -5.01
CA ILE A 40 -17.82 -5.50 -3.68
C ILE A 40 -18.93 -4.81 -2.86
N THR A 41 -19.05 -3.48 -2.93
CA THR A 41 -20.13 -2.74 -2.28
C THR A 41 -21.50 -3.07 -2.90
N ALA A 42 -21.59 -3.15 -4.23
CA ALA A 42 -22.81 -3.54 -4.93
C ALA A 42 -23.22 -5.01 -4.68
N ALA A 43 -22.26 -5.92 -4.46
CA ALA A 43 -22.56 -7.31 -4.11
C ALA A 43 -23.05 -7.48 -2.66
N ALA A 44 -22.76 -6.51 -1.78
CA ALA A 44 -23.23 -6.51 -0.40
C ALA A 44 -24.66 -5.95 -0.23
N ASP A 45 -25.13 -5.13 -1.19
CA ASP A 45 -26.40 -4.40 -1.14
C ASP A 45 -27.57 -5.10 -1.87
N ASN A 46 -27.31 -6.19 -2.60
CA ASN A 46 -28.33 -6.92 -3.38
C ASN A 46 -28.89 -8.17 -2.66
N ASN A 47 -29.09 -8.15 -1.35
CA ASN A 47 -29.60 -9.31 -0.60
C ASN A 47 -30.65 -8.94 0.46
N GLU A 48 -31.42 -7.88 0.21
CA GLU A 48 -32.68 -7.65 0.90
C GLU A 48 -33.80 -7.78 -0.13
N ASP A 49 -34.78 -8.60 0.24
CA ASP A 49 -36.07 -8.81 -0.40
C ASP A 49 -36.09 -9.69 -1.67
N ASP A 50 -36.40 -10.99 -1.48
CA ASP A 50 -37.53 -11.63 -2.17
C ASP A 50 -37.88 -13.00 -1.53
N ASP A 51 -39.17 -13.13 -1.24
CA ASP A 51 -40.00 -14.34 -1.09
C ASP A 51 -39.85 -15.26 0.13
N VAL A 52 -40.62 -14.88 1.16
CA VAL A 52 -41.17 -15.76 2.20
C VAL A 52 -42.45 -16.41 1.67
N GLU A 53 -42.37 -17.42 0.79
CA GLU A 53 -43.46 -18.41 0.61
C GLU A 53 -42.86 -19.80 0.31
N ASP A 54 -43.50 -20.84 0.86
CA ASP A 54 -43.20 -22.29 0.75
C ASP A 54 -42.07 -22.91 1.62
N ILE A 55 -42.26 -22.85 2.94
CA ILE A 55 -41.52 -23.64 3.96
C ILE A 55 -42.18 -25.02 4.21
N ALA A 56 -43.13 -25.49 3.39
CA ALA A 56 -43.89 -26.72 3.70
C ALA A 56 -43.35 -28.03 3.11
N SER A 57 -42.30 -28.01 2.27
CA SER A 57 -41.70 -29.26 1.74
C SER A 57 -40.17 -29.29 1.80
N LEU A 58 -39.61 -28.66 2.83
CA LEU A 58 -38.17 -28.70 3.10
C LEU A 58 -37.76 -30.07 3.62
N SER A 59 -37.41 -30.94 2.67
CA SER A 59 -36.48 -32.04 2.87
C SER A 59 -35.32 -31.52 3.72
N VAL A 60 -35.22 -32.02 4.95
CA VAL A 60 -34.25 -31.60 5.98
C VAL A 60 -32.80 -31.73 5.50
N GLY A 61 -32.53 -32.46 4.40
CA GLY A 61 -31.20 -32.50 3.75
C GLY A 61 -30.89 -31.34 2.78
N GLY A 62 -31.87 -30.56 2.34
CA GLY A 62 -31.73 -29.49 1.35
C GLY A 62 -31.30 -28.13 1.92
N ILE A 63 -31.84 -27.74 3.09
CA ILE A 63 -31.53 -26.45 3.75
C ILE A 63 -30.05 -26.37 4.13
N PHE A 64 -29.49 -27.45 4.70
CA PHE A 64 -28.08 -27.48 5.07
C PHE A 64 -27.15 -27.39 3.85
N ARG A 65 -27.57 -27.89 2.68
CA ARG A 65 -26.83 -27.70 1.43
C ARG A 65 -26.90 -26.25 0.92
N GLY A 66 -28.05 -25.58 1.04
CA GLY A 66 -28.22 -24.17 0.70
C GLY A 66 -27.39 -23.24 1.59
N VAL A 67 -27.44 -23.45 2.91
CA VAL A 67 -26.63 -22.69 3.88
C VAL A 67 -25.13 -22.98 3.72
N ALA A 68 -24.73 -24.22 3.45
CA ALA A 68 -23.34 -24.54 3.17
C ALA A 68 -22.85 -23.95 1.84
N ALA A 69 -23.69 -23.91 0.80
CA ALA A 69 -23.37 -23.27 -0.47
C ALA A 69 -23.25 -21.74 -0.31
N ALA A 70 -24.19 -21.10 0.40
CA ALA A 70 -24.14 -19.68 0.73
C ALA A 70 -22.94 -19.35 1.63
N ALA A 71 -22.59 -20.22 2.58
CA ALA A 71 -21.40 -20.07 3.40
C ALA A 71 -20.12 -20.23 2.57
N ARG A 72 -20.10 -21.12 1.57
CA ARG A 72 -18.96 -21.27 0.65
C ARG A 72 -18.81 -20.08 -0.30
N THR A 73 -19.91 -19.54 -0.84
CA THR A 73 -19.84 -18.32 -1.67
C THR A 73 -19.41 -17.12 -0.83
N LYS A 74 -19.95 -16.98 0.39
CA LYS A 74 -19.49 -15.97 1.37
C LYS A 74 -18.04 -16.18 1.77
N ALA A 75 -17.56 -17.43 1.89
CA ALA A 75 -16.16 -17.72 2.21
C ALA A 75 -15.21 -17.36 1.06
N VAL A 76 -15.60 -17.59 -0.20
CA VAL A 76 -14.81 -17.17 -1.38
C VAL A 76 -14.77 -15.65 -1.49
N LEU A 77 -15.89 -14.97 -1.27
CA LEU A 77 -15.94 -13.51 -1.23
C LEU A 77 -15.13 -12.95 -0.06
N ALA A 78 -15.25 -13.54 1.13
CA ALA A 78 -14.46 -13.17 2.29
C ALA A 78 -12.96 -13.36 2.04
N LYS A 79 -12.54 -14.49 1.45
CA LYS A 79 -11.14 -14.72 1.09
C LYS A 79 -10.62 -13.68 0.09
N THR A 80 -11.44 -13.29 -0.87
CA THR A 80 -11.10 -12.25 -1.87
C THR A 80 -11.02 -10.87 -1.23
N ALA A 81 -11.97 -10.52 -0.37
CA ALA A 81 -11.99 -9.26 0.37
C ALA A 81 -10.77 -9.16 1.31
N VAL A 82 -10.48 -10.22 2.07
CA VAL A 82 -9.30 -10.30 2.95
C VAL A 82 -8.00 -10.17 2.14
N ARG A 83 -7.89 -10.81 0.96
CA ARG A 83 -6.74 -10.62 0.07
C ARG A 83 -6.63 -9.21 -0.48
N THR A 84 -7.76 -8.58 -0.83
CA THR A 84 -7.77 -7.20 -1.34
C THR A 84 -7.32 -6.23 -0.25
N ILE A 85 -7.87 -6.37 0.96
CA ILE A 85 -7.52 -5.54 2.13
C ILE A 85 -6.05 -5.77 2.54
N GLY A 86 -5.61 -7.03 2.63
CA GLY A 86 -4.21 -7.37 2.94
C GLY A 86 -3.23 -6.86 1.88
N GLY A 87 -3.63 -6.84 0.61
CA GLY A 87 -2.83 -6.28 -0.48
C GLY A 87 -2.65 -4.77 -0.40
N THR A 88 -3.54 -4.05 0.28
CA THR A 88 -3.46 -2.60 0.46
C THR A 88 -2.68 -2.21 1.72
N ARG A 89 -1.34 -2.31 1.66
CA ARG A 89 -0.46 -1.97 2.80
C ARG A 89 -0.68 -0.56 3.35
N SER A 90 -1.10 0.40 2.51
CA SER A 90 -1.40 1.78 2.95
C SER A 90 -2.47 1.86 4.04
N LEU A 91 -3.43 0.91 4.08
CA LEU A 91 -4.47 0.89 5.11
C LEU A 91 -3.92 0.59 6.50
N ALA A 92 -2.82 -0.16 6.60
CA ALA A 92 -2.15 -0.43 7.88
C ALA A 92 -1.62 0.86 8.54
N PHE A 93 -1.37 1.92 7.76
CA PHE A 93 -0.86 3.20 8.26
C PHE A 93 -1.96 4.24 8.52
N ALA A 94 -3.24 3.87 8.36
CA ALA A 94 -4.35 4.77 8.66
C ALA A 94 -4.32 5.26 10.13
N SER A 95 -3.92 4.39 11.06
CA SER A 95 -3.75 4.72 12.49
C SER A 95 -2.71 5.83 12.70
N GLU A 96 -1.61 5.83 11.96
CA GLU A 96 -0.55 6.86 12.08
C GLU A 96 -1.07 8.23 11.68
N GLY A 97 -1.90 8.27 10.64
CA GLY A 97 -2.57 9.51 10.26
C GLY A 97 -3.59 9.99 11.28
N ALA A 98 -4.28 9.07 11.93
CA ALA A 98 -5.16 9.39 13.04
C ALA A 98 -4.40 9.95 14.25
N VAL A 99 -3.24 9.39 14.58
CA VAL A 99 -2.37 9.88 15.67
C VAL A 99 -1.89 11.29 15.37
N ALA A 100 -1.40 11.55 14.16
CA ALA A 100 -1.01 12.91 13.76
C ALA A 100 -2.20 13.88 13.80
N GLY A 101 -3.36 13.44 13.32
CA GLY A 101 -4.60 14.23 13.28
C GLY A 101 -5.40 14.27 14.59
N ALA A 102 -4.93 13.67 15.68
CA ALA A 102 -5.75 13.43 16.89
C ALA A 102 -6.32 14.72 17.51
N LYS A 103 -5.63 15.86 17.34
CA LYS A 103 -6.08 17.18 17.83
C LYS A 103 -7.24 17.79 17.02
N ILE A 104 -7.42 17.35 15.78
CA ILE A 104 -8.42 17.90 14.83
C ILE A 104 -9.50 16.90 14.44
N MET A 105 -9.23 15.61 14.61
CA MET A 105 -10.09 14.51 14.21
C MET A 105 -11.10 14.18 15.32
N PRO A 106 -12.40 13.98 15.00
CA PRO A 106 -13.36 13.52 16.00
C PRO A 106 -13.03 12.09 16.45
N SER A 107 -13.32 11.75 17.71
CA SER A 107 -12.90 10.49 18.32
C SER A 107 -13.35 9.24 17.56
N TRP A 108 -14.55 9.24 16.97
CA TRP A 108 -15.04 8.10 16.18
C TRP A 108 -14.17 7.83 14.95
N MET A 109 -13.67 8.88 14.30
CA MET A 109 -12.82 8.76 13.12
C MET A 109 -11.41 8.32 13.52
N PHE A 110 -10.93 8.78 14.68
CA PHE A 110 -9.68 8.31 15.27
C PHE A 110 -9.71 6.79 15.54
N TYR A 111 -10.75 6.31 16.23
CA TYR A 111 -10.91 4.88 16.50
C TYR A 111 -11.18 4.09 15.21
N GLY A 112 -11.94 4.64 14.27
CA GLY A 112 -12.20 4.01 12.98
C GLY A 112 -10.92 3.77 12.18
N ALA A 113 -10.02 4.75 12.12
CA ALA A 113 -8.73 4.61 11.46
C ALA A 113 -7.82 3.55 12.13
N TRP A 114 -7.85 3.48 13.47
CA TRP A 114 -7.21 2.39 14.21
C TRP A 114 -7.81 1.02 13.89
N SER A 115 -9.14 0.91 13.83
CA SER A 115 -9.82 -0.33 13.46
C SER A 115 -9.48 -0.78 12.04
N ILE A 116 -9.47 0.16 11.07
CA ILE A 116 -9.10 -0.13 9.67
C ILE A 116 -7.65 -0.62 9.59
N SER A 117 -6.72 0.03 10.29
CA SER A 117 -5.32 -0.39 10.37
C SER A 117 -5.18 -1.81 10.95
N GLY A 118 -5.84 -2.08 12.08
CA GLY A 118 -5.83 -3.41 12.70
C GLY A 118 -6.40 -4.49 11.80
N LEU A 119 -7.51 -4.20 11.10
CA LEU A 119 -8.11 -5.12 10.12
C LEU A 119 -7.19 -5.37 8.93
N ALA A 120 -6.49 -4.34 8.43
CA ALA A 120 -5.55 -4.49 7.32
C ALA A 120 -4.37 -5.39 7.70
N ILE A 121 -3.79 -5.20 8.89
CA ILE A 121 -2.68 -6.04 9.40
C ILE A 121 -3.17 -7.48 9.62
N ALA A 122 -4.33 -7.65 10.24
CA ALA A 122 -4.90 -8.98 10.46
C ALA A 122 -5.19 -9.70 9.14
N ALA A 123 -5.70 -8.98 8.14
CA ALA A 123 -5.95 -9.51 6.81
C ALA A 123 -4.64 -9.96 6.13
N ASP A 124 -3.59 -9.14 6.17
CA ASP A 124 -2.28 -9.51 5.60
C ASP A 124 -1.72 -10.79 6.26
N ILE A 125 -1.67 -10.83 7.59
CA ILE A 125 -1.21 -12.03 8.33
C ILE A 125 -2.05 -13.26 7.96
N THR A 126 -3.37 -13.10 7.86
CA THR A 126 -4.28 -14.20 7.50
C THR A 126 -3.99 -14.72 6.09
N THR A 127 -3.77 -13.84 5.12
CA THR A 127 -3.45 -14.25 3.74
C THR A 127 -2.15 -15.04 3.66
N ARG A 128 -1.10 -14.57 4.35
CA ARG A 128 0.18 -15.27 4.41
C ARG A 128 0.07 -16.61 5.13
N THR A 129 -0.79 -16.70 6.14
CA THR A 129 -1.07 -17.95 6.83
C THR A 129 -1.79 -18.94 5.92
N TRP A 130 -2.74 -18.49 5.11
CA TRP A 130 -3.47 -19.35 4.15
C TRP A 130 -2.63 -19.85 2.98
N ASP A 131 -1.58 -19.10 2.60
CA ASP A 131 -0.69 -19.47 1.50
C ASP A 131 0.51 -20.30 2.00
N ALA A 132 0.66 -20.50 3.32
CA ALA A 132 1.70 -21.33 3.92
C ALA A 132 1.39 -22.84 3.85
N PRO A 133 2.40 -23.71 3.85
CA PRO A 133 2.22 -25.16 4.00
C PRO A 133 1.44 -25.51 5.29
N PRO A 134 0.58 -26.54 5.27
CA PRO A 134 -0.31 -26.88 6.39
C PRO A 134 0.43 -27.25 7.68
N ASP A 135 1.68 -27.73 7.57
CA ASP A 135 2.55 -28.03 8.69
C ASP A 135 3.14 -26.78 9.36
N LYS A 136 3.15 -25.62 8.67
CA LYS A 136 3.80 -24.38 9.09
C LYS A 136 2.87 -23.20 9.28
N GLU A 137 1.55 -23.37 9.15
CA GLU A 137 0.58 -22.28 9.28
C GLU A 137 0.73 -21.52 10.60
N LYS A 138 0.85 -22.23 11.73
CA LYS A 138 0.95 -21.62 13.06
C LYS A 138 2.26 -20.86 13.28
N GLU A 139 3.37 -21.43 12.80
CA GLU A 139 4.69 -20.80 12.89
C GLU A 139 4.74 -19.55 12.02
N THR A 140 4.19 -19.63 10.81
CA THR A 140 4.04 -18.50 9.89
C THR A 140 3.19 -17.39 10.53
N ALA A 141 2.02 -17.72 11.07
CA ALA A 141 1.14 -16.75 11.72
C ALA A 141 1.82 -16.05 12.91
N LEU A 142 2.47 -16.82 13.79
CA LEU A 142 3.20 -16.29 14.94
C LEU A 142 4.35 -15.38 14.50
N TYR A 143 5.14 -15.83 13.53
CA TYR A 143 6.26 -15.07 12.98
C TYR A 143 5.78 -13.73 12.41
N TRP A 144 4.82 -13.76 11.47
CA TRP A 144 4.31 -12.54 10.87
C TRP A 144 3.70 -11.62 11.93
N THR A 145 2.99 -12.14 12.93
CA THR A 145 2.46 -11.33 14.04
C THR A 145 3.58 -10.63 14.82
N VAL A 146 4.64 -11.35 15.21
CA VAL A 146 5.74 -10.83 16.02
C VAL A 146 6.56 -9.78 15.26
N PHE A 147 6.64 -9.88 13.94
CA PHE A 147 7.45 -8.98 13.11
C PHE A 147 6.66 -7.86 12.45
N HIS A 148 5.49 -8.14 11.86
CA HIS A 148 4.65 -7.11 11.24
C HIS A 148 4.10 -6.13 12.26
N ILE A 149 3.70 -6.56 13.46
CA ILE A 149 3.12 -5.61 14.43
C ILE A 149 4.15 -4.53 14.82
N PRO A 150 5.39 -4.85 15.24
CA PRO A 150 6.38 -3.83 15.54
C PRO A 150 6.85 -3.06 14.30
N ALA A 151 7.07 -3.73 13.17
CA ALA A 151 7.56 -3.09 11.95
C ALA A 151 6.54 -2.13 11.33
N SER A 152 5.25 -2.47 11.36
CA SER A 152 4.19 -1.68 10.73
C SER A 152 3.57 -0.64 11.67
N LEU A 153 3.56 -0.89 12.99
CA LEU A 153 3.00 0.07 13.96
C LEU A 153 4.08 0.84 14.71
N VAL A 154 5.04 0.15 15.34
CA VAL A 154 5.93 0.79 16.31
C VAL A 154 6.99 1.67 15.64
N VAL A 155 7.70 1.13 14.63
CA VAL A 155 8.80 1.88 13.97
C VAL A 155 8.29 3.12 13.24
N PRO A 156 7.24 3.05 12.41
CA PRO A 156 6.69 4.21 11.73
C PRO A 156 6.14 5.23 12.73
N ALA A 157 5.42 4.79 13.77
CA ALA A 157 4.91 5.68 14.82
C ALA A 157 6.03 6.47 15.48
N VAL A 158 7.14 5.84 15.86
CA VAL A 158 8.28 6.53 16.49
C VAL A 158 8.90 7.55 15.54
N ILE A 159 9.06 7.21 14.26
CA ILE A 159 9.64 8.12 13.25
C ILE A 159 8.71 9.32 13.02
N ILE A 160 7.43 9.06 12.76
CA ILE A 160 6.43 10.10 12.50
C ILE A 160 6.27 11.00 13.73
N HIS A 161 6.23 10.43 14.93
CA HIS A 161 6.16 11.18 16.18
C HIS A 161 7.37 12.12 16.35
N LYS A 162 8.59 11.65 16.04
CA LYS A 162 9.79 12.52 16.04
C LYS A 162 9.70 13.64 15.00
N ILE A 163 9.18 13.35 13.80
CA ILE A 163 8.99 14.36 12.74
C ILE A 163 7.98 15.41 13.21
N VAL A 164 6.82 14.99 13.73
CA VAL A 164 5.77 15.88 14.24
C VAL A 164 6.33 16.77 15.34
N HIS A 165 7.03 16.22 16.34
CA HIS A 165 7.63 17.03 17.40
C HIS A 165 8.72 17.97 16.89
N THR A 166 9.51 17.56 15.90
CA THR A 166 10.51 18.45 15.29
C THR A 166 9.84 19.62 14.59
N VAL A 167 8.72 19.38 13.89
CA VAL A 167 7.92 20.41 13.22
C VAL A 167 7.24 21.32 14.24
N GLU A 168 6.58 20.76 15.26
CA GLU A 168 5.96 21.54 16.35
C GLU A 168 7.00 22.42 17.05
N HIS A 169 8.15 21.87 17.43
CA HIS A 169 9.23 22.63 18.06
C HIS A 169 9.77 23.75 17.16
N ALA A 170 9.86 23.52 15.84
CA ALA A 170 10.27 24.54 14.88
C ALA A 170 9.21 25.65 14.68
N LEU A 171 7.92 25.32 14.86
CA LEU A 171 6.82 26.29 14.84
C LEU A 171 6.80 27.16 16.11
N GLU A 172 7.01 26.54 17.27
CA GLU A 172 6.98 27.22 18.57
C GLU A 172 8.23 28.09 18.82
N ASN A 173 9.39 27.64 18.35
CA ASN A 173 10.68 28.31 18.57
C ASN A 173 11.31 28.76 17.24
N PRO A 174 10.76 29.77 16.56
CA PRO A 174 11.31 30.22 15.28
C PRO A 174 12.74 30.74 15.46
N PRO A 175 13.72 30.28 14.65
CA PRO A 175 15.11 30.68 14.78
C PRO A 175 15.26 32.20 14.60
N LYS A 176 15.85 32.88 15.58
CA LYS A 176 15.90 34.35 15.64
C LYS A 176 16.74 35.01 14.55
N LYS A 177 17.71 34.30 13.93
CA LYS A 177 18.49 34.73 12.75
C LYS A 177 19.00 33.49 12.02
N SER A 178 18.45 33.17 10.84
CA SER A 178 18.96 32.07 10.00
C SER A 178 19.77 32.66 8.85
N THR A 179 21.07 32.48 8.91
CA THR A 179 22.02 32.94 7.88
C THR A 179 22.32 31.75 6.95
N SER A 180 21.69 31.78 5.78
CA SER A 180 22.09 31.11 4.53
C SER A 180 21.88 29.59 4.33
N THR A 181 21.20 29.29 3.22
CA THR A 181 21.36 28.12 2.30
C THR A 181 20.84 26.71 2.64
N SER A 182 19.96 26.54 3.63
CA SER A 182 19.11 25.33 3.71
C SER A 182 17.63 25.73 3.72
N PHE A 183 16.79 24.98 3.01
CA PHE A 183 15.36 25.23 2.79
C PHE A 183 14.62 25.44 4.12
N SER A 184 14.56 26.68 4.61
CA SER A 184 14.14 26.97 5.99
C SER A 184 12.62 27.08 6.04
N PHE A 185 11.98 26.04 6.59
CA PHE A 185 10.53 25.99 6.84
C PHE A 185 10.01 27.22 7.60
N SER A 186 10.85 27.86 8.41
CA SER A 186 10.50 29.05 9.20
C SER A 186 10.01 30.23 8.36
N SER A 187 10.49 30.39 7.12
CA SER A 187 10.06 31.51 6.26
C SER A 187 8.63 31.31 5.73
N LEU A 188 8.26 30.06 5.43
CA LEU A 188 6.91 29.70 4.98
C LEU A 188 5.89 29.87 6.12
N VAL A 189 6.25 29.48 7.34
CA VAL A 189 5.36 29.52 8.51
C VAL A 189 4.87 30.94 8.81
N LYS A 190 5.69 31.96 8.60
CA LYS A 190 5.32 33.38 8.86
C LYS A 190 4.16 33.87 7.99
N HIS A 191 3.96 33.26 6.82
CA HIS A 191 2.91 33.65 5.88
C HIS A 191 1.62 32.85 6.06
N ILE A 192 1.64 31.81 6.91
CA ILE A 192 0.47 30.94 7.11
C ILE A 192 -0.40 31.55 8.22
N PRO A 193 -1.70 31.78 7.97
CA PRO A 193 -2.62 32.26 9.01
C PRO A 193 -2.66 31.31 10.21
N ILE A 194 -2.80 31.85 11.42
CA ILE A 194 -2.83 31.08 12.68
C ILE A 194 -3.84 29.93 12.64
N ARG A 195 -4.95 30.10 11.94
CA ARG A 195 -6.00 29.08 11.78
C ARG A 195 -5.51 27.79 11.12
N TYR A 196 -4.46 27.86 10.28
CA TYR A 196 -3.93 26.72 9.55
C TYR A 196 -2.69 26.09 10.20
N GLN A 197 -2.11 26.72 11.22
CA GLN A 197 -0.96 26.20 11.95
C GLN A 197 -1.15 24.77 12.50
N PRO A 198 -2.31 24.37 13.08
CA PRO A 198 -2.46 23.00 13.58
C PRO A 198 -2.46 21.94 12.48
N PHE A 199 -2.67 22.30 11.21
CA PHE A 199 -2.62 21.35 10.09
C PHE A 199 -1.20 21.11 9.56
N ILE A 200 -0.23 21.98 9.89
CA ILE A 200 1.14 21.86 9.39
C ILE A 200 1.80 20.57 9.90
N PRO A 201 1.79 20.25 11.21
CA PRO A 201 2.38 19.00 11.69
C PRO A 201 1.66 17.76 11.14
N VAL A 202 0.33 17.83 10.99
CA VAL A 202 -0.48 16.76 10.41
C VAL A 202 -0.10 16.52 8.95
N GLY A 203 0.02 17.59 8.16
CA GLY A 203 0.45 17.52 6.77
C GLY A 203 1.87 17.00 6.62
N ALA A 204 2.78 17.40 7.52
CA ALA A 204 4.15 16.88 7.55
C ALA A 204 4.19 15.38 7.87
N ALA A 205 3.36 14.91 8.79
CA ALA A 205 3.20 13.48 9.08
C ALA A 205 2.65 12.71 7.86
N MET A 206 1.61 13.23 7.20
CA MET A 206 1.06 12.60 5.98
C MET A 206 2.08 12.52 4.85
N LEU A 207 2.86 13.58 4.65
CA LEU A 207 3.92 13.60 3.65
C LEU A 207 5.08 12.66 3.99
N SER A 208 5.38 12.45 5.27
CA SER A 208 6.47 11.57 5.69
C SER A 208 6.13 10.08 5.57
N ILE A 209 4.84 9.70 5.62
CA ILE A 209 4.41 8.30 5.43
C ILE A 209 4.88 7.77 4.07
N ILE A 210 4.81 8.57 3.00
CA ILE A 210 5.13 8.14 1.63
C ILE A 210 6.56 7.59 1.50
N PRO A 211 7.62 8.26 1.98
CA PRO A 211 8.98 7.71 1.94
C PRO A 211 9.29 6.78 3.12
N VAL A 212 8.73 7.02 4.31
CA VAL A 212 9.09 6.25 5.52
C VAL A 212 8.58 4.81 5.42
N VAL A 213 7.34 4.62 4.95
CA VAL A 213 6.73 3.29 4.88
C VAL A 213 7.50 2.35 3.97
N PRO A 214 7.76 2.66 2.68
CA PRO A 214 8.54 1.77 1.82
C PRO A 214 9.96 1.53 2.33
N ALA A 215 10.58 2.53 2.97
CA ALA A 215 11.94 2.39 3.50
C ALA A 215 12.00 1.44 4.72
N VAL A 216 11.05 1.58 5.65
CA VAL A 216 10.94 0.68 6.82
C VAL A 216 10.63 -0.74 6.35
N ASP A 217 9.71 -0.87 5.40
CA ASP A 217 9.29 -2.14 4.83
C ASP A 217 10.45 -2.85 4.10
N TYR A 218 11.18 -2.14 3.24
CA TYR A 218 12.37 -2.67 2.57
C TYR A 218 13.45 -3.08 3.57
N THR A 219 13.65 -2.29 4.63
CA THR A 219 14.61 -2.64 5.69
C THR A 219 14.17 -3.87 6.47
N ALA A 220 12.86 -3.98 6.76
CA ALA A 220 12.28 -5.13 7.42
C ALA A 220 12.44 -6.39 6.55
N GLU A 221 12.18 -6.30 5.25
CA GLU A 221 12.37 -7.39 4.28
C GLU A 221 13.83 -7.87 4.24
N ILE A 222 14.80 -6.95 4.15
CA ILE A 222 16.24 -7.28 4.17
C ILE A 222 16.64 -8.01 5.47
N ILE A 223 16.08 -7.61 6.61
CA ILE A 223 16.40 -8.23 7.91
C ILE A 223 15.71 -9.60 8.03
N MET A 224 14.52 -9.73 7.44
CA MET A 224 13.70 -10.95 7.54
C MET A 224 14.13 -12.03 6.57
N GLU A 225 14.51 -11.73 5.33
CA GLU A 225 14.87 -12.76 4.33
C GLU A 225 15.93 -13.77 4.84
N PRO A 226 17.04 -13.36 5.49
CA PRO A 226 18.05 -14.30 5.98
C PRO A 226 17.59 -15.09 7.20
N THR A 227 16.75 -14.49 8.04
CA THR A 227 16.25 -15.14 9.27
C THR A 227 15.08 -16.08 8.99
N LEU A 228 14.23 -15.73 8.03
CA LEU A 228 13.06 -16.49 7.60
C LEU A 228 13.44 -17.76 6.84
N GLY A 229 14.38 -17.64 5.89
CA GLY A 229 14.83 -18.78 5.09
C GLY A 229 15.49 -19.86 5.94
N ASN A 230 16.33 -19.45 6.89
CA ASN A 230 16.98 -20.36 7.83
C ASN A 230 16.04 -20.96 8.87
N TYR A 231 15.09 -20.19 9.42
CA TYR A 231 14.23 -20.68 10.49
C TYR A 231 13.15 -21.64 9.98
N LEU A 232 12.59 -21.38 8.79
CA LEU A 232 11.55 -22.23 8.21
C LEU A 232 12.11 -23.36 7.35
N GLY A 233 13.43 -23.45 7.16
CA GLY A 233 14.04 -24.38 6.20
C GLY A 233 13.51 -24.18 4.78
N LEU A 234 12.95 -23.00 4.51
CA LEU A 234 12.50 -22.56 3.20
C LEU A 234 13.68 -21.81 2.60
N GLU A 235 14.69 -22.54 2.12
CA GLU A 235 15.65 -21.94 1.20
C GLU A 235 14.86 -21.54 -0.05
N PHE A 236 14.40 -20.29 -0.10
CA PHE A 236 13.93 -19.69 -1.34
C PHE A 236 15.17 -19.56 -2.21
N HIS A 237 15.51 -20.62 -2.96
CA HIS A 237 16.46 -20.54 -4.05
C HIS A 237 16.01 -19.35 -4.89
N HIS A 238 16.72 -18.23 -4.76
CA HIS A 238 16.49 -17.04 -5.55
C HIS A 238 16.72 -17.46 -6.99
N HIS A 239 15.63 -17.85 -7.65
CA HIS A 239 15.56 -17.90 -9.10
C HIS A 239 15.64 -16.45 -9.57
N HIS A 240 16.83 -15.88 -9.51
CA HIS A 240 17.28 -14.88 -10.46
C HIS A 240 17.18 -15.57 -11.83
N HIS A 241 15.97 -15.63 -12.38
CA HIS A 241 15.77 -15.83 -13.80
C HIS A 241 16.44 -14.64 -14.48
N HIS A 242 17.72 -14.82 -14.79
CA HIS A 242 18.36 -14.17 -15.91
C HIS A 242 17.43 -14.36 -17.10
N HIS A 243 16.66 -13.32 -17.42
CA HIS A 243 15.98 -13.15 -18.69
C HIS A 243 17.02 -12.72 -19.76
N GLN A 244 18.04 -13.55 -19.90
CA GLN A 244 19.03 -13.62 -20.96
C GLN A 244 19.11 -15.13 -21.16
N ASP A 245 18.34 -15.74 -22.05
CA ASP A 245 18.78 -16.02 -23.41
C ASP A 245 17.58 -16.63 -24.16
N ALA A 246 16.92 -15.87 -25.04
CA ALA A 246 15.89 -16.43 -25.92
C ALA A 246 15.70 -15.60 -27.21
N HIS A 247 16.75 -14.91 -27.68
CA HIS A 247 16.64 -14.06 -28.88
C HIS A 247 17.58 -14.40 -30.04
N ASP A 248 18.36 -15.49 -29.97
CA ASP A 248 19.37 -15.80 -31.01
C ASP A 248 19.05 -17.01 -31.91
N GLU A 249 17.88 -17.65 -31.80
CA GLU A 249 17.59 -18.88 -32.57
C GLU A 249 16.67 -18.70 -33.79
N GLU A 250 16.22 -17.49 -34.12
CA GLU A 250 15.27 -17.27 -35.24
C GLU A 250 15.91 -16.79 -36.57
N ASP A 251 17.24 -16.71 -36.67
CA ASP A 251 17.91 -16.16 -37.87
C ASP A 251 18.70 -17.19 -38.72
N ASN A 252 18.71 -18.47 -38.33
CA ASN A 252 19.43 -19.51 -39.10
C ASN A 252 18.58 -20.27 -40.12
N ASP A 253 17.25 -20.15 -40.13
CA ASP A 253 16.41 -20.90 -41.07
C ASP A 253 16.19 -20.20 -42.43
N LYS A 254 16.57 -18.92 -42.57
CA LYS A 254 16.41 -18.19 -43.85
C LYS A 254 17.61 -18.33 -44.82
N LYS A 255 18.68 -19.03 -44.45
CA LYS A 255 19.88 -19.19 -45.29
C LYS A 255 19.96 -20.50 -46.08
N LYS A 256 18.92 -21.34 -46.07
CA LYS A 256 18.90 -22.60 -46.85
C LYS A 256 18.06 -22.57 -48.13
N GLU A 257 17.50 -21.42 -48.51
CA GLU A 257 16.68 -21.29 -49.73
C GLU A 257 17.28 -20.39 -50.83
N LEU A 258 18.58 -20.08 -50.80
CA LEU A 258 19.32 -19.43 -51.90
C LEU A 258 20.58 -20.23 -52.23
#